data_AF-A0A1W1CAT3-F1
#
_entry.id   AF-A0A1W1CAT3-F1
#
_cell.length_a   1.000
_cell.length_b   1.000
_cell.length_c   1.000
_cell.angle_alpha   90.00
_cell.angle_beta   90.00
_cell.angle_gamma   90.00
#
_symmetry.space_group_name_H-M   'P 1'
#
loop_
_entity.id
_entity.type
_entity.pdbx_description
1 polymer ?
#
loop_
_entity_poly.entity_id
_entity_poly.type
_entity_poly.pdbx_seq_one_letter_code
_entity_poly.pdbx_strand_id
1 'polypeptide(L)'
;MTKLLFLLLLLFSTITVYAKEKTPSDIYSQVIVLKKMIIDLRKENNINTPLIPVEVQHDKKARHVLQKTLEVLTKINKYREIHHYGLISVPPVPPRRITLQNVYQNIIRLKEEIRYLLKNKNKKYSFQQFHNKTSSDVYQQLWSVSLGFDKLLGQGFTPTDVYIQSQQIVEAIKFLRTSQRQYNNDIIIPKKRENLHPNHALYASVELLKKIHKDEKKLWMKPVPIPEIEQKVISPTEVYDSLQTVKAEIKRITRRLGLEATFPPKKPQEKKTPSDVVQNLEYAKALLPTFDFDRKLNQYPQNSLVKTPNDVYALSEFILHKIAIIKDKSGIKLRAKKAPYVYGLRPIYVYLKGIENLEKVAKLKIMNGFLPSQIPDSPNRKITPSEVYEIILRLDDEINLLYNSKKYNYNLVAYRNFLDKKIYQDKTPSDVYHNLWQLSYELDTILNKEYTPNETYILASKIKKDISYLATYLTKREINILQKSHETKSPRDVFKQSLLLMKRLDAIKRRGNLQSPSITIPKDKIITPNSVYNALRIIGGTISELHIYYDIEHNNNNNNNNNKTPSDVYSVVESTNEIAKEILEDSSYEN
;
A
#
# COMPACT_ATOMS: atom_id res chain seq x y z
N MET A 1 -51.81 8.75 12.30
CA MET A 1 -50.68 7.80 12.18
C MET A 1 -49.84 7.98 10.91
N THR A 2 -50.43 8.20 9.73
CA THR A 2 -49.70 8.32 8.46
C THR A 2 -48.68 9.48 8.39
N LYS A 3 -48.95 10.64 8.99
CA LYS A 3 -48.00 11.77 9.05
C LYS A 3 -46.77 11.50 9.93
N LEU A 4 -46.91 10.73 11.02
CA LEU A 4 -45.80 10.38 11.90
C LEU A 4 -44.88 9.33 11.25
N LEU A 5 -45.46 8.41 10.47
CA LEU A 5 -44.70 7.43 9.69
C LEU A 5 -43.87 8.11 8.58
N PHE A 6 -44.41 9.16 7.95
CA PHE A 6 -43.70 9.92 6.90
C PHE A 6 -42.54 10.75 7.46
N LEU A 7 -42.70 11.31 8.67
CA LEU A 7 -41.61 12.01 9.37
C LEU A 7 -40.50 11.03 9.80
N LEU A 8 -40.86 9.82 10.25
CA LEU A 8 -39.89 8.78 10.60
C LEU A 8 -39.13 8.29 9.35
N LEU A 9 -39.80 8.17 8.19
CA LEU A 9 -39.16 7.74 6.94
C LEU A 9 -38.16 8.78 6.40
N LEU A 10 -38.44 10.08 6.59
CA LEU A 10 -37.53 11.19 6.23
C LEU A 10 -36.32 11.29 7.15
N LEU A 11 -36.43 10.86 8.41
CA LEU A 11 -35.30 10.84 9.36
C LEU A 11 -34.31 9.69 9.12
N PHE A 12 -34.70 8.66 8.36
CA PHE A 12 -33.82 7.54 8.01
C PHE A 12 -33.16 7.65 6.62
N SER A 13 -33.44 8.70 5.85
CA SER A 13 -32.65 9.02 4.65
C SER A 13 -31.36 9.75 5.05
N THR A 14 -30.54 9.15 5.92
CA THR A 14 -29.16 9.56 6.08
C THR A 14 -28.46 9.22 4.77
N ILE A 15 -28.33 10.21 3.88
CA ILE A 15 -27.53 10.11 2.66
C ILE A 15 -26.11 9.82 3.12
N THR A 16 -25.71 8.55 3.11
CA THR A 16 -24.33 8.16 3.32
C THR A 16 -23.55 8.67 2.12
N VAL A 17 -22.93 9.84 2.25
CA VAL A 17 -22.01 10.40 1.28
C VAL A 17 -20.77 9.50 1.29
N TYR A 18 -20.69 8.58 0.34
CA TYR A 18 -19.52 7.75 0.14
C TYR A 18 -18.56 8.47 -0.81
N ALA A 19 -17.32 8.67 -0.34
CA ALA A 19 -16.25 9.18 -1.18
C ALA A 19 -16.20 8.43 -2.52
N LYS A 20 -16.09 9.20 -3.61
CA LYS A 20 -16.22 8.68 -4.97
C LYS A 20 -15.17 7.60 -5.24
N GLU A 21 -15.61 6.34 -5.30
CA GLU A 21 -14.72 5.23 -5.62
C GLU A 21 -14.06 5.50 -6.99
N LYS A 22 -12.74 5.31 -7.08
CA LYS A 22 -12.02 5.51 -8.34
C LYS A 22 -12.52 4.53 -9.39
N THR A 23 -12.69 5.03 -10.59
CA THR A 23 -13.18 4.28 -11.76
C THR A 23 -12.02 3.65 -12.52
N PRO A 24 -12.26 2.68 -13.42
CA PRO A 24 -11.21 2.16 -14.29
C PRO A 24 -10.60 3.26 -15.19
N SER A 25 -11.39 4.27 -15.56
CA SER A 25 -10.94 5.43 -16.33
C SER A 25 -9.89 6.26 -15.58
N ASP A 26 -10.10 6.51 -14.28
CA ASP A 26 -9.13 7.23 -13.45
C ASP A 26 -7.80 6.47 -13.37
N ILE A 27 -7.88 5.14 -13.24
CA ILE A 27 -6.70 4.27 -13.20
C ILE A 27 -6.01 4.27 -14.57
N TYR A 28 -6.77 4.15 -15.65
CA TYR A 28 -6.25 4.18 -17.02
C TYR A 28 -5.45 5.45 -17.28
N SER A 29 -5.97 6.63 -16.89
CA SER A 29 -5.25 7.90 -16.96
C SER A 29 -3.89 7.85 -16.27
N GLN A 30 -3.81 7.27 -15.07
CA GLN A 30 -2.54 7.12 -14.35
C GLN A 30 -1.60 6.13 -15.03
N VAL A 31 -2.12 5.05 -15.61
CA VAL A 31 -1.31 4.07 -16.36
C VAL A 31 -0.73 4.66 -17.65
N ILE A 32 -1.44 5.58 -18.33
CA ILE A 32 -0.88 6.30 -19.48
C ILE A 32 0.31 7.17 -19.07
N VAL A 33 0.22 7.85 -17.91
CA VAL A 33 1.36 8.59 -17.36
C VAL A 33 2.52 7.64 -17.05
N LEU A 34 2.24 6.51 -16.39
CA LEU A 34 3.22 5.47 -16.09
C LEU A 34 3.92 4.95 -17.35
N LYS A 35 3.17 4.71 -18.44
CA LYS A 35 3.69 4.28 -19.74
C LYS A 35 4.69 5.29 -20.32
N LYS A 36 4.38 6.59 -20.24
CA LYS A 36 5.30 7.67 -20.67
C LYS A 36 6.59 7.66 -19.84
N MET A 37 6.49 7.45 -18.52
CA MET A 37 7.66 7.37 -17.63
C MET A 37 8.58 6.18 -18.01
N ILE A 38 8.01 5.03 -18.37
CA ILE A 38 8.79 3.88 -18.84
C ILE A 38 9.47 4.13 -20.19
N ILE A 39 8.80 4.84 -21.10
CA ILE A 39 9.42 5.23 -22.38
C ILE A 39 10.64 6.12 -22.13
N ASP A 40 10.55 7.07 -21.20
CA ASP A 40 11.70 7.91 -20.83
C ASP A 40 12.81 7.10 -20.15
N LEU A 41 12.47 6.22 -19.20
CA LEU A 41 13.46 5.35 -18.56
C LEU A 41 14.19 4.49 -19.59
N ARG A 42 13.48 3.97 -20.61
CA ARG A 42 14.08 3.25 -21.74
C ARG A 42 15.03 4.12 -22.55
N LYS A 43 14.63 5.35 -22.88
CA LYS A 43 15.49 6.31 -23.60
C LYS A 43 16.76 6.64 -22.80
N GLU A 44 16.65 6.84 -21.49
CA GLU A 44 17.81 7.09 -20.61
C GLU A 44 18.80 5.91 -20.53
N ASN A 45 18.35 4.72 -20.94
CA ASN A 45 19.12 3.47 -21.06
C ASN A 45 19.38 3.07 -22.52
N ASN A 46 19.29 4.01 -23.47
CA ASN A 46 19.57 3.80 -24.91
C ASN A 46 18.65 2.78 -25.61
N ILE A 47 17.44 2.55 -25.11
CA ILE A 47 16.44 1.65 -25.72
C ILE A 47 15.40 2.49 -26.47
N ASN A 48 15.60 2.64 -27.78
CA ASN A 48 14.74 3.47 -28.65
C ASN A 48 13.59 2.72 -29.33
N THR A 49 13.62 1.38 -29.30
CA THR A 49 12.55 0.58 -29.91
C THR A 49 11.18 0.85 -29.24
N PRO A 50 10.08 0.88 -30.01
CA PRO A 50 8.74 1.13 -29.47
C PRO A 50 8.32 0.07 -28.46
N LEU A 51 7.33 0.41 -27.63
CA LEU A 51 6.68 -0.57 -26.77
C LEU A 51 5.85 -1.54 -27.62
N ILE A 52 5.87 -2.81 -27.25
CA ILE A 52 5.11 -3.85 -27.93
C ILE A 52 3.61 -3.57 -27.68
N PRO A 53 2.78 -3.48 -28.75
CA PRO A 53 1.33 -3.41 -28.60
C PRO A 53 0.82 -4.74 -28.05
N VAL A 54 -0.21 -4.67 -27.21
CA VAL A 54 -0.78 -5.83 -26.53
C VAL A 54 -2.28 -5.84 -26.83
N GLU A 55 -2.84 -6.99 -27.15
CA GLU A 55 -4.28 -7.13 -27.39
C GLU A 55 -5.10 -7.01 -26.10
N VAL A 56 -6.33 -6.54 -26.21
CA VAL A 56 -7.22 -6.41 -25.05
C VAL A 56 -7.67 -7.80 -24.60
N GLN A 57 -7.30 -8.20 -23.39
CA GLN A 57 -7.89 -9.38 -22.77
C GLN A 57 -9.23 -9.01 -22.13
N HIS A 58 -10.32 -9.63 -22.56
CA HIS A 58 -11.66 -9.36 -22.04
C HIS A 58 -11.87 -9.87 -20.60
N ASP A 59 -12.95 -9.41 -19.96
CA ASP A 59 -13.41 -9.86 -18.65
C ASP A 59 -12.44 -9.71 -17.46
N LYS A 60 -11.44 -8.84 -17.58
CA LYS A 60 -10.56 -8.53 -16.46
C LYS A 60 -11.31 -7.78 -15.36
N LYS A 61 -10.87 -7.96 -14.12
CA LYS A 61 -11.45 -7.40 -12.90
C LYS A 61 -10.32 -6.77 -12.08
N ALA A 62 -10.66 -5.93 -11.11
CA ALA A 62 -9.70 -5.22 -10.26
C ALA A 62 -8.59 -6.11 -9.67
N ARG A 63 -8.92 -7.35 -9.25
CA ARG A 63 -7.93 -8.32 -8.75
C ARG A 63 -6.88 -8.73 -9.79
N HIS A 64 -7.26 -8.88 -11.06
CA HIS A 64 -6.32 -9.20 -12.14
C HIS A 64 -5.42 -8.00 -12.43
N VAL A 65 -6.00 -6.80 -12.45
CA VAL A 65 -5.24 -5.55 -12.61
C VAL A 65 -4.24 -5.38 -11.46
N LEU A 66 -4.65 -5.63 -10.22
CA LEU A 66 -3.75 -5.60 -9.06
C LEU A 66 -2.59 -6.60 -9.22
N GLN A 67 -2.83 -7.85 -9.61
CA GLN A 67 -1.73 -8.81 -9.83
C GLN A 67 -0.76 -8.32 -10.90
N LYS A 68 -1.26 -7.77 -12.00
CA LYS A 68 -0.43 -7.18 -13.05
C LYS A 68 0.38 -5.99 -12.53
N THR A 69 -0.19 -5.17 -11.66
CA THR A 69 0.54 -4.11 -10.94
C THR A 69 1.66 -4.68 -10.06
N LEU A 70 1.43 -5.78 -9.34
CA LEU A 70 2.46 -6.44 -8.52
C LEU A 70 3.58 -7.05 -9.38
N GLU A 71 3.26 -7.58 -10.55
CA GLU A 71 4.25 -8.04 -11.53
C GLU A 71 5.18 -6.89 -11.96
N VAL A 72 4.63 -5.71 -12.27
CA VAL A 72 5.45 -4.54 -12.62
C VAL A 72 6.34 -4.12 -11.44
N LEU A 73 5.85 -4.17 -10.19
CA LEU A 73 6.68 -3.95 -9.00
C LEU A 73 7.81 -4.98 -8.89
N THR A 74 7.55 -6.26 -9.21
CA THR A 74 8.59 -7.29 -9.27
C THR A 74 9.65 -6.98 -10.33
N LYS A 75 9.27 -6.47 -11.51
CA LYS A 75 10.23 -6.04 -12.54
C LYS A 75 11.03 -4.81 -12.12
N ILE A 76 10.41 -3.85 -11.43
CA ILE A 76 11.12 -2.73 -10.80
C ILE A 76 12.18 -3.25 -9.84
N ASN A 77 11.85 -4.24 -9.00
CA ASN A 77 12.81 -4.85 -8.09
C ASN A 77 13.99 -5.50 -8.80
N LYS A 78 13.74 -6.23 -9.89
CA LYS A 78 14.81 -6.81 -10.71
C LYS A 78 15.72 -5.73 -11.29
N TYR A 79 15.14 -4.65 -11.82
CA TYR A 79 15.91 -3.52 -12.33
C TYR A 79 16.77 -2.90 -11.21
N ARG A 80 16.19 -2.70 -10.02
CA ARG A 80 16.91 -2.19 -8.85
C ARG A 80 18.00 -3.15 -8.35
N GLU A 81 17.81 -4.46 -8.50
CA GLU A 81 18.83 -5.47 -8.16
C GLU A 81 20.02 -5.41 -9.12
N ILE A 82 19.76 -5.35 -10.43
CA ILE A 82 20.77 -5.22 -11.51
C ILE A 82 21.62 -3.96 -11.30
N HIS A 83 20.99 -2.84 -10.93
CA HIS A 83 21.66 -1.56 -10.73
C HIS A 83 22.03 -1.26 -9.27
N HIS A 84 21.90 -2.22 -8.36
CA HIS A 84 22.23 -2.09 -6.93
C HIS A 84 21.54 -0.92 -6.20
N TYR A 85 20.35 -0.51 -6.64
CA TYR A 85 19.57 0.57 -6.02
C TYR A 85 18.84 0.17 -4.73
N GLY A 86 19.01 -1.07 -4.27
CA GLY A 86 18.31 -1.65 -3.11
C GLY A 86 16.85 -2.01 -3.43
N LEU A 87 16.41 -3.19 -3.00
CA LEU A 87 15.06 -3.68 -3.27
C LEU A 87 13.97 -2.86 -2.56
N ILE A 88 12.74 -2.93 -3.05
CA ILE A 88 11.51 -2.40 -2.44
C ILE A 88 10.54 -3.54 -2.10
N SER A 89 9.65 -3.32 -1.16
CA SER A 89 8.63 -4.31 -0.75
C SER A 89 7.63 -4.56 -1.88
N VAL A 90 7.32 -5.83 -2.18
CA VAL A 90 6.16 -6.19 -3.02
C VAL A 90 5.06 -6.67 -2.07
N PRO A 91 3.93 -5.94 -1.97
CA PRO A 91 2.90 -6.31 -1.02
C PRO A 91 2.23 -7.62 -1.46
N PRO A 92 1.81 -8.48 -0.52
CA PRO A 92 0.97 -9.61 -0.86
C PRO A 92 -0.39 -9.11 -1.34
N VAL A 93 -1.10 -9.95 -2.07
CA VAL A 93 -2.51 -9.68 -2.43
C VAL A 93 -3.33 -9.71 -1.13
N PRO A 94 -4.07 -8.64 -0.80
CA PRO A 94 -4.89 -8.61 0.40
C PRO A 94 -5.90 -9.76 0.44
N PRO A 95 -6.18 -10.36 1.61
CA PRO A 95 -7.16 -11.44 1.76
C PRO A 95 -8.61 -10.97 1.62
N ARG A 96 -8.84 -9.67 1.39
CA ARG A 96 -10.17 -9.04 1.26
C ARG A 96 -10.56 -8.81 -0.20
N ARG A 97 -11.77 -8.27 -0.41
CA ARG A 97 -12.20 -7.83 -1.76
C ARG A 97 -11.26 -6.75 -2.26
N ILE A 98 -10.72 -6.94 -3.47
CA ILE A 98 -9.91 -5.94 -4.16
C ILE A 98 -10.84 -4.94 -4.84
N THR A 99 -10.71 -3.67 -4.48
CA THR A 99 -11.45 -2.53 -5.05
C THR A 99 -10.61 -1.82 -6.11
N LEU A 100 -11.24 -0.98 -6.94
CA LEU A 100 -10.51 -0.13 -7.89
C LEU A 100 -9.63 0.89 -7.17
N GLN A 101 -10.03 1.33 -5.97
CA GLN A 101 -9.20 2.16 -5.12
C GLN A 101 -7.87 1.48 -4.77
N ASN A 102 -7.88 0.18 -4.46
CA ASN A 102 -6.63 -0.54 -4.15
C ASN A 102 -5.70 -0.61 -5.37
N VAL A 103 -6.26 -0.78 -6.56
CA VAL A 103 -5.50 -0.74 -7.81
C VAL A 103 -4.91 0.66 -8.03
N TYR A 104 -5.72 1.71 -7.92
CA TYR A 104 -5.29 3.09 -8.09
C TYR A 104 -4.08 3.43 -7.21
N GLN A 105 -4.14 3.09 -5.92
CA GLN A 105 -3.04 3.37 -4.97
C GLN A 105 -1.74 2.63 -5.36
N ASN A 106 -1.83 1.40 -5.86
CA ASN A 106 -0.64 0.69 -6.32
C ASN A 106 -0.11 1.24 -7.66
N ILE A 107 -0.95 1.82 -8.53
CA ILE A 107 -0.49 2.55 -9.72
C ILE A 107 0.24 3.83 -9.34
N ILE A 108 -0.28 4.60 -8.38
CA ILE A 108 0.43 5.78 -7.85
C ILE A 108 1.78 5.35 -7.29
N ARG A 109 1.81 4.26 -6.51
CA ARG A 109 3.07 3.70 -6.04
C ARG A 109 4.04 3.39 -7.19
N LEU A 110 3.60 2.66 -8.22
CA LEU A 110 4.43 2.34 -9.39
C LEU A 110 5.06 3.58 -10.02
N LYS A 111 4.25 4.64 -10.25
CA LYS A 111 4.73 5.89 -10.85
C LYS A 111 5.86 6.49 -10.02
N GLU A 112 5.66 6.62 -8.71
CA GLU A 112 6.66 7.21 -7.83
C GLU A 112 7.91 6.32 -7.68
N GLU A 113 7.78 4.99 -7.66
CA GLU A 113 8.93 4.09 -7.67
C GLU A 113 9.76 4.25 -8.95
N ILE A 114 9.12 4.43 -10.12
CA ILE A 114 9.81 4.74 -11.38
C ILE A 114 10.40 6.15 -11.39
N ARG A 115 9.74 7.13 -10.75
CA ARG A 115 10.30 8.48 -10.61
C ARG A 115 11.67 8.47 -9.95
N TYR A 116 11.90 7.59 -8.98
CA TYR A 116 13.24 7.45 -8.37
C TYR A 116 14.30 6.87 -9.31
N LEU A 117 13.89 6.10 -10.33
CA LEU A 117 14.78 5.49 -11.32
C LEU A 117 15.14 6.42 -12.48
N LEU A 118 14.36 7.47 -12.71
CA LEU A 118 14.62 8.47 -13.76
C LEU A 118 15.74 9.42 -13.34
N LYS A 119 16.59 9.81 -14.29
CA LYS A 119 17.63 10.84 -14.11
C LYS A 119 16.98 12.20 -13.84
N ASN A 120 15.99 12.60 -14.64
CA ASN A 120 15.24 13.85 -14.43
C ASN A 120 13.97 13.62 -13.59
N LYS A 121 14.14 13.59 -12.26
CA LYS A 121 13.04 13.39 -11.30
C LYS A 121 11.96 14.49 -11.33
N ASN A 122 12.31 15.67 -11.84
CA ASN A 122 11.44 16.85 -11.90
C ASN A 122 10.62 16.91 -13.20
N LYS A 123 10.84 15.98 -14.15
CA LYS A 123 10.07 15.94 -15.40
C LYS A 123 8.58 15.79 -15.10
N LYS A 124 7.80 16.76 -15.56
CA LYS A 124 6.33 16.73 -15.48
C LYS A 124 5.80 15.95 -16.68
N TYR A 125 4.87 15.04 -16.40
CA TYR A 125 4.21 14.24 -17.43
C TYR A 125 2.80 14.75 -17.64
N SER A 126 2.39 14.96 -18.90
CA SER A 126 1.04 15.40 -19.22
C SER A 126 0.01 14.36 -18.78
N PHE A 127 -0.89 14.78 -17.91
CA PHE A 127 -2.05 14.01 -17.48
C PHE A 127 -3.19 14.21 -18.46
N GLN A 128 -3.83 13.13 -18.87
CA GLN A 128 -5.01 13.15 -19.73
C GLN A 128 -6.11 12.34 -19.05
N GLN A 129 -7.29 12.94 -18.92
CA GLN A 129 -8.46 12.24 -18.43
C GLN A 129 -9.08 11.39 -19.55
N PHE A 130 -9.39 10.15 -19.22
CA PHE A 130 -10.09 9.24 -20.12
C PHE A 130 -11.47 8.92 -19.55
N HIS A 131 -12.38 8.46 -20.40
CA HIS A 131 -13.73 8.05 -20.03
C HIS A 131 -14.04 6.67 -20.63
N ASN A 132 -15.08 6.01 -20.11
CA ASN A 132 -15.60 4.73 -20.59
C ASN A 132 -14.56 3.61 -20.68
N LYS A 133 -13.56 3.61 -19.79
CA LYS A 133 -12.57 2.54 -19.71
C LYS A 133 -13.04 1.42 -18.79
N THR A 134 -12.53 0.23 -19.05
CA THR A 134 -12.78 -1.00 -18.30
C THR A 134 -11.51 -1.47 -17.59
N SER A 135 -11.66 -2.45 -16.69
CA SER A 135 -10.48 -3.11 -16.08
C SER A 135 -9.60 -3.84 -17.12
N SER A 136 -10.18 -4.25 -18.25
CA SER A 136 -9.46 -4.88 -19.36
C SER A 136 -8.53 -3.89 -20.07
N ASP A 137 -8.99 -2.65 -20.31
CA ASP A 137 -8.15 -1.59 -20.88
C ASP A 137 -6.97 -1.25 -19.97
N VAL A 138 -7.22 -1.15 -18.66
CA VAL A 138 -6.16 -0.90 -17.67
C VAL A 138 -5.14 -2.06 -17.66
N TYR A 139 -5.62 -3.30 -17.67
CA TYR A 139 -4.76 -4.49 -17.71
C TYR A 139 -3.88 -4.50 -18.95
N GLN A 140 -4.44 -4.24 -20.13
CA GLN A 140 -3.73 -4.17 -21.40
C GLN A 140 -2.58 -3.14 -21.35
N GLN A 141 -2.85 -1.92 -20.87
CA GLN A 141 -1.82 -0.90 -20.79
C GLN A 141 -0.73 -1.24 -19.76
N LEU A 142 -1.09 -1.86 -18.62
CA LEU A 142 -0.10 -2.35 -17.66
C LEU A 142 0.73 -3.50 -18.21
N TRP A 143 0.15 -4.34 -19.07
CA TRP A 143 0.90 -5.39 -19.73
C TRP A 143 1.91 -4.81 -20.73
N SER A 144 1.53 -3.79 -21.51
CA SER A 144 2.47 -3.05 -22.36
C SER A 144 3.59 -2.40 -21.53
N VAL A 145 3.27 -1.83 -20.36
CA VAL A 145 4.26 -1.32 -19.38
C VAL A 145 5.19 -2.43 -18.89
N SER A 146 4.64 -3.60 -18.54
CA SER A 146 5.41 -4.76 -18.10
C SER A 146 6.39 -5.25 -19.18
N LEU A 147 5.94 -5.40 -20.44
CA LEU A 147 6.81 -5.74 -21.57
C LEU A 147 7.85 -4.65 -21.85
N GLY A 148 7.52 -3.39 -21.52
CA GLY A 148 8.44 -2.27 -21.54
C GLY A 148 9.72 -2.49 -20.71
N PHE A 149 9.62 -3.23 -19.61
CA PHE A 149 10.76 -3.56 -18.76
C PHE A 149 11.64 -4.69 -19.32
N ASP A 150 11.15 -5.55 -20.22
CA ASP A 150 11.92 -6.75 -20.62
C ASP A 150 13.27 -6.38 -21.25
N LYS A 151 13.32 -5.28 -22.03
CA LYS A 151 14.58 -4.75 -22.58
C LYS A 151 15.45 -4.05 -21.53
N LEU A 152 14.84 -3.39 -20.53
CA LEU A 152 15.58 -2.76 -19.43
C LEU A 152 16.29 -3.81 -18.56
N LEU A 153 15.74 -5.02 -18.49
CA LEU A 153 16.28 -6.13 -17.72
C LEU A 153 17.26 -7.01 -18.55
N GLY A 154 17.50 -6.68 -19.82
CA GLY A 154 18.22 -7.51 -20.80
C GLY A 154 17.39 -8.69 -21.32
N GLN A 155 16.59 -9.29 -20.45
CA GLN A 155 15.55 -10.27 -20.78
C GLN A 155 14.37 -10.08 -19.83
N GLY A 156 13.18 -10.53 -20.22
CA GLY A 156 11.99 -10.50 -19.37
C GLY A 156 12.06 -11.43 -18.17
N PHE A 157 10.96 -12.12 -17.86
CA PHE A 157 11.04 -13.21 -16.90
C PHE A 157 11.81 -14.39 -17.49
N THR A 158 12.52 -15.11 -16.63
CA THR A 158 13.22 -16.36 -16.95
C THR A 158 12.37 -17.55 -16.52
N PRO A 159 12.63 -18.77 -17.04
CA PRO A 159 11.96 -19.96 -16.54
C PRO A 159 12.12 -20.17 -15.03
N THR A 160 13.23 -19.73 -14.43
CA THR A 160 13.44 -19.74 -12.98
C THR A 160 12.45 -18.85 -12.23
N ASP A 161 12.13 -17.66 -12.76
CA ASP A 161 11.13 -16.79 -12.14
C ASP A 161 9.72 -17.39 -12.22
N VAL A 162 9.39 -17.97 -13.38
CA VAL A 162 8.13 -18.67 -13.59
C VAL A 162 8.02 -19.87 -12.66
N TYR A 163 9.12 -20.61 -12.47
CA TYR A 163 9.18 -21.71 -11.52
C TYR A 163 8.89 -21.25 -10.10
N ILE A 164 9.54 -20.18 -9.62
CA ILE A 164 9.29 -19.61 -8.28
C ILE A 164 7.80 -19.30 -8.09
N GLN A 165 7.15 -18.69 -9.10
CA GLN A 165 5.73 -18.40 -9.04
C GLN A 165 4.86 -19.67 -9.05
N SER A 166 5.20 -20.66 -9.89
CA SER A 166 4.50 -21.96 -9.92
C SER A 166 4.61 -22.70 -8.58
N GLN A 167 5.76 -22.61 -7.90
CA GLN A 167 5.94 -23.18 -6.57
C GLN A 167 5.05 -22.48 -5.54
N GLN A 168 4.93 -21.15 -5.59
CA GLN A 168 3.98 -20.43 -4.72
C GLN A 168 2.53 -20.88 -4.96
N ILE A 169 2.16 -21.19 -6.21
CA ILE A 169 0.84 -21.73 -6.55
C ILE A 169 0.66 -23.13 -5.94
N VAL A 170 1.66 -24.00 -6.06
CA VAL A 170 1.64 -25.34 -5.42
C VAL A 170 1.43 -25.23 -3.91
N GLU A 171 2.20 -24.37 -3.22
CA GLU A 171 2.07 -24.19 -1.76
C GLU A 171 0.69 -23.64 -1.38
N ALA A 172 0.15 -22.69 -2.15
CA ALA A 172 -1.19 -22.16 -1.92
C ALA A 172 -2.28 -23.23 -2.10
N ILE A 173 -2.12 -24.11 -3.09
CA ILE A 173 -3.05 -25.21 -3.33
C ILE A 173 -2.91 -26.30 -2.27
N LYS A 174 -1.69 -26.64 -1.82
CA LYS A 174 -1.48 -27.56 -0.68
C LYS A 174 -2.20 -27.04 0.56
N PHE A 175 -2.04 -25.77 0.89
CA PHE A 175 -2.74 -25.14 2.00
C PHE A 175 -4.27 -25.20 1.83
N LEU A 176 -4.76 -24.86 0.63
CA LEU A 176 -6.18 -24.95 0.31
C LEU A 176 -6.71 -26.38 0.49
N ARG A 177 -5.97 -27.38 0.01
CA ARG A 177 -6.32 -28.80 0.12
C ARG A 177 -6.36 -29.25 1.59
N THR A 178 -5.32 -28.95 2.37
CA THR A 178 -5.26 -29.25 3.81
C THR A 178 -6.40 -28.57 4.59
N SER A 179 -6.76 -27.32 4.23
CA SER A 179 -7.90 -26.64 4.87
C SER A 179 -9.23 -27.35 4.65
N GLN A 180 -9.35 -28.13 3.57
CA GLN A 180 -10.49 -28.98 3.25
C GLN A 180 -10.35 -30.41 3.80
N ARG A 181 -9.37 -30.65 4.69
CA ARG A 181 -9.05 -31.97 5.29
C ARG A 181 -8.77 -33.05 4.23
N GLN A 182 -8.29 -32.64 3.07
CA GLN A 182 -7.82 -33.54 2.02
C GLN A 182 -6.29 -33.59 2.11
N TYR A 183 -5.75 -34.69 2.63
CA TYR A 183 -4.31 -34.85 2.78
C TYR A 183 -3.63 -35.19 1.44
N ASN A 184 -2.31 -35.00 1.39
CA ASN A 184 -1.51 -35.14 0.15
C ASN A 184 -1.02 -36.57 -0.11
N ASN A 185 -1.33 -37.52 0.78
CA ASN A 185 -0.66 -38.82 0.84
C ASN A 185 -0.83 -39.64 -0.45
N ASP A 186 -1.93 -39.43 -1.18
CA ASP A 186 -2.26 -40.20 -2.38
C ASP A 186 -1.84 -39.51 -3.68
N ILE A 187 -1.33 -38.27 -3.61
CA ILE A 187 -1.01 -37.47 -4.80
C ILE A 187 0.50 -37.40 -5.01
N ILE A 188 0.96 -38.22 -5.94
CA ILE A 188 2.36 -38.30 -6.35
C ILE A 188 2.72 -37.12 -7.25
N ILE A 189 3.91 -36.57 -7.08
CA ILE A 189 4.45 -35.54 -7.98
C ILE A 189 4.64 -36.17 -9.37
N PRO A 190 4.06 -35.62 -10.45
CA PRO A 190 4.23 -36.15 -11.80
C PRO A 190 5.71 -36.27 -12.18
N LYS A 191 6.08 -37.29 -12.95
CA LYS A 191 7.45 -37.40 -13.48
C LYS A 191 7.77 -36.20 -14.36
N LYS A 192 8.95 -35.62 -14.18
CA LYS A 192 9.42 -34.49 -15.00
C LYS A 192 9.59 -34.96 -16.44
N ARG A 193 9.05 -34.18 -17.38
CA ARG A 193 9.23 -34.38 -18.82
C ARG A 193 10.33 -33.46 -19.31
N GLU A 194 11.42 -34.00 -19.86
CA GLU A 194 12.55 -33.19 -20.31
C GLU A 194 12.26 -32.42 -21.61
N ASN A 195 13.07 -31.40 -21.89
CA ASN A 195 13.04 -30.62 -23.14
C ASN A 195 11.71 -29.92 -23.45
N LEU A 196 10.94 -29.52 -22.43
CA LEU A 196 9.73 -28.72 -22.65
C LEU A 196 10.04 -27.25 -22.88
N HIS A 197 9.17 -26.61 -23.65
CA HIS A 197 9.24 -25.19 -24.00
C HIS A 197 8.17 -24.35 -23.27
N PRO A 198 8.28 -23.01 -23.23
CA PRO A 198 7.32 -22.15 -22.51
C PRO A 198 5.86 -22.31 -22.95
N ASN A 199 5.59 -22.66 -24.21
CA ASN A 199 4.25 -22.98 -24.69
C ASN A 199 3.61 -24.13 -23.89
N HIS A 200 4.36 -25.19 -23.57
CA HIS A 200 3.88 -26.31 -22.75
C HIS A 200 3.50 -25.85 -21.34
N ALA A 201 4.29 -24.94 -20.76
CA ALA A 201 3.97 -24.34 -19.46
C ALA A 201 2.72 -23.45 -19.53
N LEU A 202 2.52 -22.72 -20.63
CA LEU A 202 1.30 -21.96 -20.88
C LEU A 202 0.08 -22.90 -20.98
N TYR A 203 0.15 -23.97 -21.77
CA TYR A 203 -0.91 -24.99 -21.84
C TYR A 203 -1.22 -25.59 -20.46
N ALA A 204 -0.20 -25.99 -19.68
CA ALA A 204 -0.39 -26.52 -18.34
C ALA A 204 -1.06 -25.51 -17.39
N SER A 205 -0.73 -24.21 -17.52
CA SER A 205 -1.37 -23.16 -16.73
C SER A 205 -2.85 -22.97 -17.08
N VAL A 206 -3.21 -23.08 -18.37
CA VAL A 206 -4.61 -23.01 -18.83
C VAL A 206 -5.39 -24.24 -18.39
N GLU A 207 -4.79 -25.43 -18.42
CA GLU A 207 -5.42 -26.65 -17.87
C GLU A 207 -5.69 -26.55 -16.36
N LEU A 208 -4.77 -25.95 -15.60
CA LEU A 208 -5.01 -25.64 -14.20
C LEU A 208 -6.16 -24.63 -14.03
N LEU A 209 -6.20 -23.59 -14.87
CA LEU A 209 -7.27 -22.58 -14.84
C LEU A 209 -8.64 -23.19 -15.21
N LYS A 210 -8.71 -24.13 -16.15
CA LYS A 210 -9.93 -24.89 -16.47
C LYS A 210 -10.45 -25.67 -15.27
N LYS A 211 -9.55 -26.26 -14.46
CA LYS A 211 -9.95 -26.92 -13.21
C LYS A 211 -10.48 -25.91 -12.19
N ILE A 212 -9.76 -24.79 -11.98
CA ILE A 212 -10.19 -23.69 -11.11
C ILE A 212 -11.57 -23.15 -11.53
N HIS A 213 -11.83 -22.96 -12.83
CA HIS A 213 -13.12 -22.53 -13.35
C HIS A 213 -14.27 -23.48 -12.94
N LYS A 214 -14.05 -24.79 -13.00
CA LYS A 214 -15.04 -25.79 -12.55
C LYS A 214 -15.27 -25.70 -11.05
N ASP A 215 -14.20 -25.54 -10.28
CA ASP A 215 -14.26 -25.40 -8.82
C ASP A 215 -14.97 -24.12 -8.39
N GLU A 216 -14.74 -23.00 -9.09
CA GLU A 216 -15.48 -21.76 -8.86
C GLU A 216 -16.99 -21.93 -9.07
N LYS A 217 -17.42 -22.68 -10.10
CA LYS A 217 -18.85 -23.00 -10.30
C LYS A 217 -19.41 -23.79 -9.11
N LYS A 218 -18.68 -24.81 -8.64
CA LYS A 218 -19.08 -25.63 -7.47
C LYS A 218 -19.15 -24.81 -6.18
N LEU A 219 -18.36 -23.74 -6.08
CA LEU A 219 -18.37 -22.79 -4.95
C LEU A 219 -19.38 -21.64 -5.12
N TRP A 220 -20.27 -21.72 -6.12
CA TRP A 220 -21.25 -20.68 -6.47
C TRP A 220 -20.61 -19.32 -6.75
N MET A 221 -19.47 -19.32 -7.43
CA MET A 221 -18.75 -18.14 -7.87
C MET A 221 -18.91 -17.96 -9.38
N LYS A 222 -19.00 -16.71 -9.86
CA LYS A 222 -18.88 -16.44 -11.30
C LYS A 222 -17.49 -16.89 -11.78
N PRO A 223 -17.37 -17.92 -12.62
CA PRO A 223 -16.07 -18.48 -12.92
C PRO A 223 -15.23 -17.54 -13.81
N VAL A 224 -13.92 -17.66 -13.74
CA VAL A 224 -12.96 -16.95 -14.60
C VAL A 224 -13.10 -17.42 -16.06
N PRO A 225 -13.04 -16.52 -17.06
CA PRO A 225 -12.96 -16.95 -18.46
C PRO A 225 -11.67 -17.73 -18.71
N ILE A 226 -11.74 -18.73 -19.61
CA ILE A 226 -10.57 -19.48 -20.04
C ILE A 226 -10.00 -18.79 -21.29
N PRO A 227 -8.74 -18.33 -21.27
CA PRO A 227 -8.14 -17.68 -22.42
C PRO A 227 -7.91 -18.70 -23.54
N GLU A 228 -8.09 -18.26 -24.78
CA GLU A 228 -7.64 -18.99 -25.96
C GLU A 228 -6.12 -18.84 -26.10
N ILE A 229 -5.45 -19.91 -26.53
CA ILE A 229 -4.00 -19.91 -26.72
C ILE A 229 -3.75 -19.74 -28.20
N GLU A 230 -3.17 -18.61 -28.57
CA GLU A 230 -2.70 -18.37 -29.93
C GLU A 230 -1.50 -19.26 -30.26
N GLN A 231 -1.44 -19.73 -31.51
CA GLN A 231 -0.29 -20.46 -32.03
C GLN A 231 0.84 -19.48 -32.37
N LYS A 232 1.64 -19.10 -31.36
CA LYS A 232 2.84 -18.27 -31.52
C LYS A 232 3.97 -18.71 -30.60
N VAL A 233 5.15 -18.13 -30.79
CA VAL A 233 6.28 -18.34 -29.89
C VAL A 233 5.96 -17.70 -28.55
N ILE A 234 5.83 -18.54 -27.52
CA ILE A 234 5.50 -18.11 -26.16
C ILE A 234 6.79 -17.81 -25.39
N SER A 235 6.83 -16.63 -24.77
CA SER A 235 7.90 -16.21 -23.87
C SER A 235 7.64 -16.64 -22.42
N PRO A 236 8.66 -16.75 -21.56
CA PRO A 236 8.43 -16.99 -20.13
C PRO A 236 7.67 -15.83 -19.45
N THR A 237 7.74 -14.60 -19.99
CA THR A 237 6.93 -13.47 -19.51
C THR A 237 5.43 -13.72 -19.69
N GLU A 238 5.00 -14.31 -20.81
CA GLU A 238 3.60 -14.69 -21.05
C GLU A 238 3.15 -15.82 -20.12
N VAL A 239 4.02 -16.80 -19.85
CA VAL A 239 3.72 -17.85 -18.86
C VAL A 239 3.56 -17.22 -17.46
N TYR A 240 4.47 -16.32 -17.07
CA TYR A 240 4.39 -15.60 -15.79
C TYR A 240 3.06 -14.84 -15.65
N ASP A 241 2.61 -14.16 -16.71
CA ASP A 241 1.31 -13.47 -16.77
C ASP A 241 0.13 -14.44 -16.54
N SER A 242 0.12 -15.58 -17.24
CA SER A 242 -0.92 -16.59 -17.04
C SER A 242 -0.97 -17.07 -15.58
N LEU A 243 0.19 -17.29 -14.96
CA LEU A 243 0.28 -17.66 -13.54
C LEU A 243 -0.23 -16.55 -12.60
N GLN A 244 -0.19 -15.27 -12.99
CA GLN A 244 -0.79 -14.19 -12.20
C GLN A 244 -2.32 -14.31 -12.18
N THR A 245 -2.93 -14.71 -13.30
CA THR A 245 -4.37 -14.99 -13.36
C THR A 245 -4.73 -16.18 -12.46
N VAL A 246 -3.99 -17.29 -12.57
CA VAL A 246 -4.15 -18.46 -11.67
C VAL A 246 -4.05 -18.06 -10.20
N LYS A 247 -3.03 -17.26 -9.84
CA LYS A 247 -2.83 -16.78 -8.46
C LYS A 247 -3.98 -15.89 -7.98
N ALA A 248 -4.53 -15.02 -8.82
CA ALA A 248 -5.71 -14.21 -8.49
C ALA A 248 -6.94 -15.08 -8.19
N GLU A 249 -7.20 -16.11 -9.00
CA GLU A 249 -8.38 -16.95 -8.83
C GLU A 249 -8.25 -17.90 -7.63
N ILE A 250 -7.05 -18.45 -7.37
CA ILE A 250 -6.80 -19.19 -6.12
C ILE A 250 -7.04 -18.29 -4.91
N LYS A 251 -6.56 -17.04 -4.93
CA LYS A 251 -6.82 -16.07 -3.84
C LYS A 251 -8.29 -15.72 -3.68
N ARG A 252 -9.04 -15.71 -4.78
CA ARG A 252 -10.48 -15.51 -4.76
C ARG A 252 -11.21 -16.69 -4.11
N ILE A 253 -10.79 -17.92 -4.40
CA ILE A 253 -11.28 -19.15 -3.75
C ILE A 253 -10.94 -19.14 -2.25
N THR A 254 -9.69 -18.86 -1.87
CA THR A 254 -9.30 -18.82 -0.44
C THR A 254 -10.15 -17.82 0.33
N ARG A 255 -10.40 -16.63 -0.24
CA ARG A 255 -11.28 -15.63 0.37
C ARG A 255 -12.72 -16.12 0.51
N ARG A 256 -13.27 -16.79 -0.52
CA ARG A 256 -14.64 -17.37 -0.46
C ARG A 256 -14.80 -18.33 0.72
N LEU A 257 -13.72 -19.05 1.03
CA LEU A 257 -13.65 -20.02 2.12
C LEU A 257 -13.23 -19.42 3.47
N GLY A 258 -12.98 -18.10 3.56
CA GLY A 258 -12.54 -17.47 4.82
C GLY A 258 -11.08 -17.75 5.19
N LEU A 259 -10.23 -18.07 4.21
CA LEU A 259 -8.84 -18.47 4.40
C LEU A 259 -7.85 -17.37 4.05
N GLU A 260 -6.82 -17.21 4.89
CA GLU A 260 -5.69 -16.33 4.66
C GLU A 260 -4.37 -17.07 4.86
N ALA A 261 -3.53 -17.05 3.83
CA ALA A 261 -2.15 -17.50 3.89
C ALA A 261 -1.30 -16.75 2.87
N THR A 262 -0.02 -16.57 3.18
CA THR A 262 0.97 -15.98 2.28
C THR A 262 2.18 -16.88 2.20
N PHE A 263 2.66 -17.13 0.98
CA PHE A 263 3.80 -18.01 0.74
C PHE A 263 4.93 -17.17 0.13
N PRO A 264 6.05 -16.95 0.85
CA PRO A 264 7.15 -16.19 0.31
C PRO A 264 7.78 -16.92 -0.88
N PRO A 265 8.35 -16.21 -1.86
CA PRO A 265 9.08 -16.85 -2.93
C PRO A 265 10.31 -17.56 -2.36
N LYS A 266 10.49 -18.84 -2.70
CA LYS A 266 11.67 -19.63 -2.35
C LYS A 266 12.63 -19.59 -3.55
N LYS A 267 13.86 -19.08 -3.35
CA LYS A 267 14.87 -19.10 -4.42
C LYS A 267 15.32 -20.55 -4.63
N PRO A 268 15.25 -21.10 -5.85
CA PRO A 268 15.77 -22.44 -6.12
C PRO A 268 17.31 -22.43 -6.05
N GLN A 269 17.90 -23.55 -5.67
CA GLN A 269 19.36 -23.73 -5.63
C GLN A 269 19.96 -23.73 -7.04
N GLU A 270 19.20 -24.20 -8.03
CA GLU A 270 19.63 -24.34 -9.42
C GLU A 270 18.72 -23.55 -10.37
N LYS A 271 19.25 -23.26 -11.56
CA LYS A 271 18.44 -22.74 -12.67
C LYS A 271 17.35 -23.74 -13.03
N LYS A 272 16.16 -23.24 -13.32
CA LYS A 272 15.01 -24.08 -13.67
C LYS A 272 14.66 -23.93 -15.15
N THR A 273 13.96 -24.91 -15.69
CA THR A 273 13.53 -24.99 -17.09
C THR A 273 12.00 -24.97 -17.18
N PRO A 274 11.42 -24.79 -18.39
CA PRO A 274 9.97 -24.90 -18.56
C PRO A 274 9.42 -26.27 -18.15
N SER A 275 10.23 -27.34 -18.22
CA SER A 275 9.87 -28.67 -17.71
C SER A 275 9.56 -28.68 -16.21
N ASP A 276 10.35 -27.98 -15.40
CA ASP A 276 10.11 -27.87 -13.96
C ASP A 276 8.80 -27.10 -13.68
N VAL A 277 8.52 -26.09 -14.49
CA VAL A 277 7.27 -25.31 -14.40
C VAL A 277 6.07 -26.19 -14.73
N VAL A 278 6.12 -26.95 -15.83
CA VAL A 278 5.04 -27.87 -16.23
C VAL A 278 4.77 -28.90 -15.14
N GLN A 279 5.82 -29.51 -14.58
CA GLN A 279 5.70 -30.47 -13.49
C GLN A 279 4.98 -29.85 -12.28
N ASN A 280 5.36 -28.63 -11.87
CA ASN A 280 4.69 -27.92 -10.77
C ASN A 280 3.21 -27.64 -11.06
N LEU A 281 2.87 -27.25 -12.29
CA LEU A 281 1.49 -26.93 -12.67
C LEU A 281 0.61 -28.17 -12.79
N GLU A 282 1.14 -29.27 -13.30
CA GLU A 282 0.46 -30.56 -13.30
C GLU A 282 0.24 -31.08 -11.88
N TYR A 283 1.25 -30.95 -11.01
CA TYR A 283 1.14 -31.29 -9.61
C TYR A 283 0.10 -30.41 -8.89
N ALA A 284 0.14 -29.10 -9.10
CA ALA A 284 -0.87 -28.17 -8.62
C ALA A 284 -2.29 -28.56 -9.07
N LYS A 285 -2.46 -28.94 -10.34
CA LYS A 285 -3.74 -29.41 -10.88
C LYS A 285 -4.21 -30.69 -10.18
N ALA A 286 -3.31 -31.65 -9.94
CA ALA A 286 -3.62 -32.87 -9.21
C ALA A 286 -4.01 -32.58 -7.75
N LEU A 287 -3.25 -31.72 -7.06
CA LEU A 287 -3.46 -31.35 -5.66
C LEU A 287 -4.76 -30.58 -5.41
N LEU A 288 -5.22 -29.78 -6.38
CA LEU A 288 -6.37 -28.89 -6.21
C LEU A 288 -7.57 -29.69 -5.67
N PRO A 289 -8.11 -29.33 -4.49
CA PRO A 289 -9.13 -30.11 -3.82
C PRO A 289 -10.40 -30.16 -4.66
N THR A 290 -11.14 -31.26 -4.56
CA THR A 290 -12.47 -31.33 -5.17
C THR A 290 -13.50 -30.71 -4.23
N PHE A 291 -14.34 -29.83 -4.78
CA PHE A 291 -15.44 -29.19 -4.06
C PHE A 291 -16.77 -29.87 -4.39
N ASP A 292 -16.84 -31.18 -4.22
CA ASP A 292 -18.03 -31.97 -4.54
C ASP A 292 -19.15 -31.72 -3.52
N PHE A 293 -20.41 -31.71 -3.99
CA PHE A 293 -21.56 -31.45 -3.13
C PHE A 293 -21.79 -32.56 -2.08
N ASP A 294 -21.22 -33.74 -2.30
CA ASP A 294 -21.32 -34.89 -1.39
C ASP A 294 -20.41 -34.76 -0.16
N ARG A 295 -19.57 -33.71 -0.08
CA ARG A 295 -18.67 -33.46 1.05
C ARG A 295 -18.97 -32.13 1.71
N LYS A 296 -18.93 -32.12 3.05
CA LYS A 296 -19.05 -30.87 3.82
C LYS A 296 -17.87 -29.96 3.51
N LEU A 297 -18.17 -28.78 2.99
CA LEU A 297 -17.19 -27.74 2.68
C LEU A 297 -16.71 -27.07 3.98
N ASN A 298 -15.39 -27.04 4.22
CA ASN A 298 -14.84 -26.30 5.36
C ASN A 298 -14.74 -24.82 5.00
N GLN A 299 -15.64 -24.02 5.57
CA GLN A 299 -15.65 -22.56 5.45
C GLN A 299 -15.39 -21.93 6.81
N TYR A 300 -14.61 -20.86 6.79
CA TYR A 300 -14.34 -20.01 7.96
C TYR A 300 -15.10 -18.69 7.82
N PRO A 301 -15.43 -18.01 8.93
CA PRO A 301 -16.13 -16.73 8.87
C PRO A 301 -15.32 -15.72 8.05
N GLN A 302 -15.88 -15.16 6.98
CA GLN A 302 -15.15 -14.18 6.14
C GLN A 302 -14.73 -12.92 6.91
N ASN A 303 -15.43 -12.60 7.99
CA ASN A 303 -15.08 -11.48 8.87
C ASN A 303 -13.72 -11.69 9.58
N SER A 304 -13.22 -12.93 9.70
CA SER A 304 -11.87 -13.18 10.23
C SER A 304 -10.76 -12.66 9.31
N LEU A 305 -11.07 -12.42 8.03
CA LEU A 305 -10.14 -11.82 7.07
C LEU A 305 -10.03 -10.30 7.23
N VAL A 306 -10.98 -9.68 7.94
CA VAL A 306 -10.95 -8.26 8.26
C VAL A 306 -10.06 -8.07 9.47
N LYS A 307 -8.96 -7.32 9.29
CA LYS A 307 -8.05 -7.04 10.39
C LYS A 307 -8.69 -6.12 11.41
N THR A 308 -8.29 -6.32 12.65
CA THR A 308 -8.68 -5.56 13.84
C THR A 308 -7.47 -4.81 14.40
N PRO A 309 -7.65 -3.87 15.35
CA PRO A 309 -6.51 -3.27 16.04
C PRO A 309 -5.63 -4.29 16.78
N ASN A 310 -6.17 -5.43 17.22
CA ASN A 310 -5.39 -6.53 17.82
C ASN A 310 -4.32 -7.06 16.85
N ASP A 311 -4.70 -7.30 15.60
CA ASP A 311 -3.78 -7.79 14.56
C ASP A 311 -2.67 -6.79 14.26
N VAL A 312 -3.02 -5.49 14.21
CA VAL A 312 -2.05 -4.43 13.96
C VAL A 312 -1.13 -4.24 15.16
N TYR A 313 -1.66 -4.35 16.38
CA TYR A 313 -0.87 -4.30 17.61
C TYR A 313 0.18 -5.42 17.63
N ALA A 314 -0.23 -6.67 17.36
CA ALA A 314 0.66 -7.82 17.27
C ALA A 314 1.81 -7.60 16.28
N LEU A 315 1.48 -7.10 15.08
CA LEU A 315 2.47 -6.78 14.05
C LEU A 315 3.41 -5.64 14.49
N SER A 316 2.90 -4.56 15.09
CA SER A 316 3.72 -3.44 15.55
C SER A 316 4.68 -3.82 16.68
N GLU A 317 4.25 -4.68 17.61
CA GLU A 317 5.09 -5.21 18.69
C GLU A 317 6.18 -6.13 18.12
N PHE A 318 5.83 -6.98 17.16
CA PHE A 318 6.80 -7.82 16.45
C PHE A 318 7.92 -6.97 15.79
N ILE A 319 7.56 -5.84 15.17
CA ILE A 319 8.55 -4.92 14.59
C ILE A 319 9.41 -4.26 15.67
N LEU A 320 8.85 -3.89 16.83
CA LEU A 320 9.64 -3.36 17.95
C LEU A 320 10.71 -4.33 18.43
N HIS A 321 10.35 -5.60 18.63
CA HIS A 321 11.32 -6.64 18.99
C HIS A 321 12.40 -6.81 17.91
N LYS A 322 12.01 -6.74 16.63
CA LYS A 322 12.94 -6.78 15.51
C LYS A 322 13.92 -5.61 15.50
N ILE A 323 13.45 -4.40 15.79
CA ILE A 323 14.32 -3.22 15.88
C ILE A 323 15.29 -3.34 17.05
N ALA A 324 14.88 -3.90 18.18
CA ALA A 324 15.80 -4.18 19.30
C ALA A 324 16.95 -5.11 18.87
N ILE A 325 16.64 -6.19 18.15
CA ILE A 325 17.67 -7.10 17.57
C ILE A 325 18.61 -6.35 16.61
N ILE A 326 18.05 -5.48 15.75
CA ILE A 326 18.85 -4.68 14.82
C ILE A 326 19.82 -3.77 15.56
N LYS A 327 19.35 -3.09 16.62
CA LYS A 327 20.19 -2.19 17.44
C LYS A 327 21.31 -2.94 18.14
N ASP A 328 21.00 -4.08 18.75
CA ASP A 328 21.98 -4.95 19.39
C ASP A 328 23.07 -5.39 18.41
N LYS A 329 22.67 -5.96 17.26
CA LYS A 329 23.60 -6.36 16.18
C LYS A 329 24.38 -5.20 15.56
N SER A 330 23.87 -3.98 15.64
CA SER A 330 24.53 -2.76 15.14
C SER A 330 25.39 -2.07 16.21
N GLY A 331 25.43 -2.58 17.45
CA GLY A 331 26.15 -1.97 18.56
C GLY A 331 25.55 -0.64 19.05
N ILE A 332 24.27 -0.37 18.76
CA ILE A 332 23.62 0.91 19.07
C ILE A 332 23.09 0.86 20.51
N LYS A 333 23.87 1.44 21.43
CA LYS A 333 23.53 1.52 22.87
C LYS A 333 22.61 2.68 23.24
N LEU A 334 22.36 3.61 22.32
CA LEU A 334 21.50 4.77 22.58
C LEU A 334 20.07 4.32 22.91
N ARG A 335 19.53 4.76 24.05
CA ARG A 335 18.15 4.45 24.44
C ARG A 335 17.20 5.45 23.80
N ALA A 336 16.10 4.94 23.24
CA ALA A 336 15.04 5.78 22.71
C ALA A 336 14.30 6.51 23.83
N LYS A 337 13.70 7.65 23.49
CA LYS A 337 12.79 8.38 24.39
C LYS A 337 11.56 7.51 24.69
N LYS A 338 10.93 7.71 25.86
CA LYS A 338 9.65 7.05 26.15
C LYS A 338 8.54 7.73 25.34
N ALA A 339 7.80 6.95 24.55
CA ALA A 339 6.65 7.46 23.83
C ALA A 339 5.51 7.81 24.79
N PRO A 340 4.79 8.94 24.59
CA PRO A 340 3.55 9.21 25.31
C PRO A 340 2.40 8.32 24.80
N TYR A 341 1.35 8.17 25.61
CA TYR A 341 0.10 7.53 25.20
C TYR A 341 -0.94 8.60 24.85
N VAL A 342 -1.68 8.42 23.77
CA VAL A 342 -2.72 9.37 23.31
C VAL A 342 -4.02 8.61 23.13
N TYR A 343 -5.04 8.97 23.90
CA TYR A 343 -6.34 8.30 23.92
C TYR A 343 -7.26 8.75 22.77
N GLY A 344 -8.25 7.91 22.45
CA GLY A 344 -9.34 8.27 21.52
C GLY A 344 -8.92 8.36 20.06
N LEU A 345 -7.78 7.79 19.66
CA LEU A 345 -7.32 7.84 18.28
C LEU A 345 -8.13 6.89 17.40
N ARG A 346 -8.37 7.32 16.15
CA ARG A 346 -8.96 6.52 15.07
C ARG A 346 -7.88 5.89 14.17
N PRO A 347 -8.22 4.90 13.31
CA PRO A 347 -7.26 4.25 12.42
C PRO A 347 -6.46 5.19 11.50
N ILE A 348 -7.01 6.35 11.11
CA ILE A 348 -6.31 7.33 10.26
C ILE A 348 -5.01 7.83 10.91
N TYR A 349 -5.02 8.10 12.21
CA TYR A 349 -3.83 8.55 12.95
C TYR A 349 -2.75 7.47 12.96
N VAL A 350 -3.15 6.21 13.17
CA VAL A 350 -2.25 5.06 13.13
C VAL A 350 -1.63 4.88 11.74
N TYR A 351 -2.43 5.03 10.69
CA TYR A 351 -1.95 4.98 9.30
C TYR A 351 -0.91 6.07 9.01
N LEU A 352 -1.17 7.31 9.44
CA LEU A 352 -0.21 8.41 9.29
C LEU A 352 1.08 8.19 10.08
N LYS A 353 0.99 7.56 11.26
CA LYS A 353 2.19 7.16 12.01
C LYS A 353 2.97 6.03 11.32
N GLY A 354 2.28 5.13 10.63
CA GLY A 354 2.89 4.15 9.74
C GLY A 354 3.65 4.79 8.57
N ILE A 355 3.08 5.82 7.95
CA ILE A 355 3.74 6.63 6.91
C ILE A 355 5.03 7.27 7.45
N GLU A 356 4.97 7.91 8.62
CA GLU A 356 6.14 8.53 9.25
C GLU A 356 7.27 7.51 9.46
N ASN A 357 6.95 6.31 9.97
CA ASN A 357 7.94 5.25 10.15
C ASN A 357 8.55 4.79 8.82
N LEU A 358 7.75 4.71 7.75
CA LEU A 358 8.26 4.41 6.40
C LEU A 358 9.20 5.52 5.88
N GLU A 359 8.91 6.80 6.17
CA GLU A 359 9.82 7.91 5.82
C GLU A 359 11.18 7.73 6.49
N LYS A 360 11.20 7.35 7.78
CA LYS A 360 12.44 7.06 8.51
C LYS A 360 13.19 5.86 7.93
N VAL A 361 12.50 4.79 7.55
CA VAL A 361 13.12 3.65 6.86
C VAL A 361 13.66 4.07 5.49
N ALA A 362 12.98 4.94 4.74
CA ALA A 362 13.49 5.48 3.49
C ALA A 362 14.76 6.32 3.69
N LYS A 363 14.85 7.11 4.77
CA LYS A 363 16.10 7.81 5.15
C LYS A 363 17.22 6.82 5.49
N LEU A 364 16.91 5.75 6.23
CA LEU A 364 17.89 4.69 6.52
C LEU A 364 18.40 4.02 5.24
N LYS A 365 17.54 3.81 4.24
CA LYS A 365 17.96 3.28 2.93
C LYS A 365 18.93 4.24 2.23
N ILE A 366 18.63 5.53 2.22
CA ILE A 366 19.52 6.57 1.64
C ILE A 366 20.87 6.59 2.36
N MET A 367 20.89 6.55 3.70
CA MET A 367 22.13 6.47 4.49
C MET A 367 22.94 5.21 4.20
N ASN A 368 22.30 4.16 3.69
CA ASN A 368 22.93 2.91 3.29
C ASN A 368 23.31 2.83 1.81
N GLY A 369 23.18 3.94 1.07
CA GLY A 369 23.53 3.99 -0.36
C GLY A 369 22.45 3.42 -1.29
N PHE A 370 21.26 3.11 -0.78
CA PHE A 370 20.14 2.66 -1.59
C PHE A 370 19.25 3.84 -2.01
N LEU A 371 18.53 3.69 -3.13
CA LEU A 371 17.45 4.61 -3.45
C LEU A 371 16.31 4.44 -2.44
N PRO A 372 15.60 5.52 -2.07
CA PRO A 372 14.46 5.41 -1.18
C PRO A 372 13.34 4.57 -1.81
N SER A 373 12.41 4.14 -0.96
CA SER A 373 11.12 3.58 -1.38
C SER A 373 10.09 4.69 -1.44
N GLN A 374 9.08 4.53 -2.29
CA GLN A 374 7.93 5.43 -2.33
C GLN A 374 7.22 5.49 -0.97
N ILE A 375 6.88 6.70 -0.51
CA ILE A 375 6.06 6.89 0.70
C ILE A 375 4.64 7.26 0.26
N PRO A 376 3.60 6.53 0.72
CA PRO A 376 2.23 6.86 0.34
C PRO A 376 1.79 8.18 0.95
N ASP A 377 0.96 8.91 0.22
CA ASP A 377 0.34 10.12 0.72
C ASP A 377 -0.71 9.82 1.79
N SER A 378 -0.96 10.84 2.61
CA SER A 378 -2.11 10.89 3.51
C SER A 378 -3.41 10.66 2.73
N PRO A 379 -4.24 9.69 3.13
CA PRO A 379 -5.48 9.39 2.41
C PRO A 379 -6.63 10.31 2.87
N ASN A 380 -7.38 10.88 1.93
CA ASN A 380 -8.59 11.67 2.20
C ASN A 380 -9.85 10.79 2.21
N ARG A 381 -9.76 9.59 2.79
CA ARG A 381 -10.86 8.62 2.84
C ARG A 381 -10.81 7.84 4.14
N LYS A 382 -11.93 7.28 4.56
CA LYS A 382 -11.99 6.43 5.75
C LYS A 382 -10.95 5.30 5.65
N ILE A 383 -10.16 5.15 6.70
CA ILE A 383 -9.14 4.11 6.83
C ILE A 383 -9.63 3.02 7.75
N THR A 384 -9.51 1.78 7.28
CA THR A 384 -9.86 0.57 8.04
C THR A 384 -8.63 0.01 8.74
N PRO A 385 -8.79 -0.78 9.82
CA PRO A 385 -7.64 -1.44 10.45
C PRO A 385 -6.92 -2.42 9.50
N SER A 386 -7.60 -2.96 8.48
CA SER A 386 -6.96 -3.75 7.41
C SER A 386 -5.96 -2.95 6.59
N GLU A 387 -6.26 -1.69 6.31
CA GLU A 387 -5.34 -0.81 5.57
C GLU A 387 -4.19 -0.30 6.45
N VAL A 388 -4.46 -0.11 7.74
CA VAL A 388 -3.38 0.09 8.73
C VAL A 388 -2.47 -1.13 8.77
N TYR A 389 -3.03 -2.35 8.85
CA TYR A 389 -2.26 -3.58 8.83
C TYR A 389 -1.40 -3.69 7.56
N GLU A 390 -1.95 -3.37 6.39
CA GLU A 390 -1.22 -3.39 5.11
C GLU A 390 -0.03 -2.41 5.09
N ILE A 391 -0.18 -1.18 5.62
CA ILE A 391 0.92 -0.21 5.65
C ILE A 391 2.01 -0.60 6.67
N ILE A 392 1.63 -1.18 7.82
CA ILE A 392 2.61 -1.66 8.80
C ILE A 392 3.29 -2.95 8.32
N LEU A 393 2.60 -3.79 7.55
CA LEU A 393 3.22 -4.96 6.92
C LEU A 393 4.25 -4.54 5.87
N ARG A 394 3.96 -3.46 5.12
CA ARG A 394 4.93 -2.84 4.22
C ARG A 394 6.16 -2.34 5.00
N LEU A 395 5.96 -1.70 6.14
CA LEU A 395 7.05 -1.26 7.01
C LEU A 395 7.94 -2.43 7.46
N ASP A 396 7.34 -3.53 7.90
CA ASP A 396 8.07 -4.76 8.23
C ASP A 396 8.90 -5.28 7.03
N ASP A 397 8.27 -5.40 5.86
CA ASP A 397 8.93 -5.86 4.63
C ASP A 397 10.11 -4.95 4.23
N GLU A 398 9.98 -3.62 4.31
CA GLU A 398 11.08 -2.69 4.00
C GLU A 398 12.24 -2.81 5.01
N ILE A 399 11.96 -2.99 6.30
CA ILE A 399 13.00 -3.24 7.33
C ILE A 399 13.72 -4.56 7.02
N ASN A 400 12.98 -5.63 6.71
CA ASN A 400 13.58 -6.92 6.35
C ASN A 400 14.46 -6.81 5.12
N LEU A 401 14.01 -6.11 4.07
CA LEU A 401 14.81 -5.93 2.84
C LEU A 401 16.11 -5.16 3.11
N LEU A 402 16.07 -4.14 3.97
CA LEU A 402 17.26 -3.38 4.33
C LEU A 402 18.27 -4.25 5.09
N TYR A 403 17.84 -4.94 6.14
CA TYR A 403 18.74 -5.66 7.05
C TYR A 403 19.03 -7.12 6.66
N ASN A 404 18.31 -7.69 5.69
CA ASN A 404 18.69 -8.95 5.04
C ASN A 404 19.46 -8.72 3.73
N SER A 405 19.75 -7.47 3.37
CA SER A 405 20.64 -7.18 2.25
C SER A 405 22.03 -7.77 2.52
N LYS A 406 22.82 -7.98 1.45
CA LYS A 406 24.19 -8.52 1.52
C LYS A 406 25.08 -7.78 2.52
N LYS A 407 24.80 -6.50 2.76
CA LYS A 407 25.54 -5.64 3.71
C LYS A 407 25.41 -6.10 5.16
N TYR A 408 24.24 -6.58 5.57
CA TYR A 408 23.94 -6.90 6.97
C TYR A 408 23.72 -8.39 7.22
N ASN A 409 22.99 -9.07 6.34
CA ASN A 409 22.69 -10.51 6.44
C ASN A 409 22.11 -10.94 7.80
N TYR A 410 21.20 -10.17 8.38
CA TYR A 410 20.66 -10.46 9.71
C TYR A 410 19.68 -11.63 9.77
N ASN A 411 19.24 -12.15 8.62
CA ASN A 411 18.28 -13.24 8.48
C ASN A 411 16.97 -13.02 9.24
N LEU A 412 16.48 -11.78 9.25
CA LEU A 412 15.21 -11.41 9.87
C LEU A 412 14.04 -12.07 9.14
N VAL A 413 13.10 -12.62 9.91
CA VAL A 413 11.88 -13.24 9.38
C VAL A 413 10.80 -12.17 9.22
N ALA A 414 10.15 -12.14 8.05
CA ALA A 414 9.00 -11.26 7.82
C ALA A 414 7.77 -11.73 8.61
N TYR A 415 6.97 -10.81 9.14
CA TYR A 415 5.80 -11.14 9.98
C TYR A 415 4.79 -12.04 9.27
N ARG A 416 4.63 -11.87 7.95
CA ARG A 416 3.76 -12.72 7.13
C ARG A 416 4.21 -14.18 7.05
N ASN A 417 5.47 -14.47 7.36
CA ASN A 417 6.05 -15.82 7.40
C ASN A 417 6.20 -16.34 8.84
N PHE A 418 5.86 -15.52 9.84
CA PHE A 418 5.92 -15.91 11.24
C PHE A 418 4.67 -16.69 11.61
N LEU A 419 4.84 -17.92 12.11
CA LEU A 419 3.73 -18.83 12.41
C LEU A 419 3.13 -18.56 13.80
N ASP A 420 3.97 -18.31 14.80
CA ASP A 420 3.57 -18.20 16.21
C ASP A 420 3.14 -16.78 16.59
N LYS A 421 2.18 -16.23 15.84
CA LYS A 421 1.67 -14.88 16.07
C LYS A 421 0.95 -14.79 17.41
N LYS A 422 1.40 -13.86 18.27
CA LYS A 422 0.69 -13.52 19.51
C LYS A 422 -0.72 -13.01 19.20
N ILE A 423 -1.70 -13.49 19.95
CA ILE A 423 -3.09 -13.05 19.86
C ILE A 423 -3.35 -12.06 21.00
N TYR A 424 -3.94 -10.92 20.66
CA TYR A 424 -4.32 -9.88 21.61
C TYR A 424 -5.83 -9.71 21.65
N GLN A 425 -6.32 -9.20 22.78
CA GLN A 425 -7.69 -8.77 22.98
C GLN A 425 -7.71 -7.29 23.38
N ASP A 426 -8.83 -6.64 23.08
CA ASP A 426 -9.18 -5.28 23.53
C ASP A 426 -8.17 -4.18 23.17
N LYS A 427 -7.37 -4.38 22.12
CA LYS A 427 -6.52 -3.31 21.60
C LYS A 427 -7.34 -2.29 20.84
N THR A 428 -6.92 -1.04 20.99
CA THR A 428 -7.49 0.13 20.33
C THR A 428 -6.50 0.73 19.33
N PRO A 429 -6.93 1.62 18.43
CA PRO A 429 -5.99 2.34 17.57
C PRO A 429 -4.98 3.18 18.37
N SER A 430 -5.33 3.64 19.59
CA SER A 430 -4.41 4.33 20.49
C SER A 430 -3.24 3.45 20.95
N ASP A 431 -3.49 2.18 21.27
CA ASP A 431 -2.44 1.23 21.65
C ASP A 431 -1.46 0.98 20.49
N VAL A 432 -2.01 0.82 19.28
CA VAL A 432 -1.20 0.62 18.08
C VAL A 432 -0.38 1.88 17.78
N TYR A 433 -0.99 3.06 17.87
CA TYR A 433 -0.30 4.33 17.67
C TYR A 433 0.86 4.50 18.66
N HIS A 434 0.68 4.10 19.92
CA HIS A 434 1.74 4.11 20.93
C HIS A 434 2.93 3.23 20.53
N ASN A 435 2.71 1.99 20.09
CA ASN A 435 3.78 1.12 19.60
C ASN A 435 4.50 1.72 18.39
N LEU A 436 3.76 2.31 17.44
CA LEU A 436 4.35 2.96 16.27
C LEU A 436 5.10 4.24 16.61
N TRP A 437 4.76 4.92 17.72
CA TRP A 437 5.54 6.03 18.25
C TRP A 437 6.83 5.55 18.89
N GLN A 438 6.78 4.50 19.73
CA GLN A 438 7.99 3.87 20.26
C GLN A 438 8.92 3.46 19.13
N LEU A 439 8.38 2.82 18.09
CA LEU A 439 9.12 2.41 16.90
C LEU A 439 9.77 3.59 16.20
N SER A 440 9.04 4.69 16.06
CA SER A 440 9.54 5.93 15.46
C SER A 440 10.73 6.50 16.25
N TYR A 441 10.71 6.44 17.58
CA TYR A 441 11.86 6.85 18.41
C TYR A 441 13.03 5.87 18.34
N GLU A 442 12.78 4.57 18.27
CA GLU A 442 13.84 3.59 18.06
C GLU A 442 14.54 3.79 16.70
N LEU A 443 13.78 4.07 15.63
CA LEU A 443 14.33 4.42 14.32
C LEU A 443 15.15 5.71 14.35
N ASP A 444 14.77 6.71 15.15
CA ASP A 444 15.59 7.92 15.37
C ASP A 444 16.95 7.58 15.99
N THR A 445 16.98 6.63 16.93
CA THR A 445 18.27 6.19 17.52
C THR A 445 19.17 5.48 16.52
N ILE A 446 18.59 4.75 15.55
CA ILE A 446 19.34 4.11 14.47
C ILE A 446 19.84 5.15 13.45
N LEU A 447 18.98 6.11 13.10
CA LEU A 447 19.33 7.21 12.20
C LEU A 447 20.37 8.16 12.81
N ASN A 448 20.44 8.22 14.14
CA ASN A 448 21.16 9.23 14.91
C ASN A 448 20.82 10.67 14.45
N LYS A 449 19.56 10.88 14.04
CA LYS A 449 19.06 12.15 13.50
C LYS A 449 17.58 12.31 13.85
N GLU A 450 17.21 13.51 14.27
CA GLU A 450 15.81 13.92 14.39
C GLU A 450 15.33 14.54 13.06
N TYR A 451 14.02 14.84 12.97
CA TYR A 451 13.49 15.64 11.87
C TYR A 451 14.11 17.04 11.85
N THR A 452 14.31 17.56 10.64
CA THR A 452 14.83 18.92 10.43
C THR A 452 13.70 19.94 10.32
N PRO A 453 13.99 21.26 10.47
CA PRO A 453 13.02 22.30 10.17
C PRO A 453 12.50 22.27 8.73
N ASN A 454 13.31 21.86 7.74
CA ASN A 454 12.86 21.66 6.35
C ASN A 454 11.71 20.65 6.26
N GLU A 455 11.88 19.49 6.89
CA GLU A 455 10.88 18.42 6.84
C GLU A 455 9.61 18.81 7.59
N THR A 456 9.78 19.54 8.69
CA THR A 456 8.67 20.10 9.48
C THR A 456 7.93 21.19 8.68
N TYR A 457 8.64 22.03 7.93
CA TYR A 457 8.06 23.05 7.05
C TYR A 457 7.25 22.39 5.93
N ILE A 458 7.78 21.37 5.26
CA ILE A 458 7.05 20.66 4.19
C ILE A 458 5.73 20.09 4.71
N LEU A 459 5.74 19.48 5.91
CA LEU A 459 4.52 18.97 6.54
C LEU A 459 3.56 20.11 6.91
N ALA A 460 4.05 21.21 7.49
CA ALA A 460 3.25 22.37 7.83
C ALA A 460 2.60 23.02 6.59
N SER A 461 3.34 23.14 5.48
CA SER A 461 2.82 23.67 4.22
C SER A 461 1.73 22.78 3.62
N LYS A 462 1.89 21.45 3.72
CA LYS A 462 0.84 20.50 3.33
C LYS A 462 -0.43 20.70 4.18
N ILE A 463 -0.27 20.80 5.50
CA ILE A 463 -1.36 21.07 6.44
C ILE A 463 -2.07 22.40 6.13
N LYS A 464 -1.32 23.47 5.85
CA LYS A 464 -1.88 24.76 5.44
C LYS A 464 -2.78 24.61 4.22
N LYS A 465 -2.27 23.93 3.19
CA LYS A 465 -3.01 23.69 1.94
C LYS A 465 -4.28 22.85 2.18
N ASP A 466 -4.18 21.82 3.02
CA ASP A 466 -5.33 20.98 3.39
C ASP A 466 -6.41 21.80 4.13
N ILE A 467 -6.00 22.70 5.02
CA ILE A 467 -6.91 23.64 5.70
C ILE A 467 -7.50 24.67 4.74
N SER A 468 -6.74 25.17 3.76
CA SER A 468 -7.27 26.07 2.73
C SER A 468 -8.38 25.41 1.92
N TYR A 469 -8.23 24.15 1.52
CA TYR A 469 -9.30 23.41 0.83
C TYR A 469 -10.54 23.23 1.72
N LEU A 470 -10.33 22.91 3.00
CA LEU A 470 -11.42 22.83 3.97
C LEU A 470 -12.14 24.18 4.11
N ALA A 471 -11.38 25.28 4.22
CA ALA A 471 -11.93 26.62 4.31
C ALA A 471 -12.79 26.95 3.09
N THR A 472 -12.25 26.80 1.88
CA THR A 472 -12.99 27.07 0.63
C THR A 472 -14.25 26.22 0.52
N TYR A 473 -14.21 24.96 0.94
CA TYR A 473 -15.38 24.11 0.92
C TYR A 473 -16.47 24.61 1.89
N LEU A 474 -16.10 24.99 3.11
CA LEU A 474 -17.03 25.40 4.17
C LEU A 474 -17.55 26.83 3.99
N THR A 475 -16.72 27.77 3.57
CA THR A 475 -17.07 29.20 3.47
C THR A 475 -17.46 29.63 2.04
N LYS A 476 -17.28 28.74 1.05
CA LYS A 476 -17.47 29.03 -0.39
C LYS A 476 -16.60 30.17 -0.94
N ARG A 477 -15.58 30.62 -0.20
CA ARG A 477 -14.63 31.66 -0.60
C ARG A 477 -13.17 31.22 -0.39
N GLU A 478 -12.27 31.71 -1.22
CA GLU A 478 -10.83 31.50 -1.02
C GLU A 478 -10.33 32.46 0.06
N ILE A 479 -9.72 31.91 1.13
CA ILE A 479 -9.19 32.69 2.24
C ILE A 479 -7.69 32.88 2.06
N ASN A 480 -7.30 34.09 1.65
CA ASN A 480 -5.92 34.45 1.38
C ASN A 480 -5.30 35.17 2.58
N ILE A 481 -4.64 34.41 3.47
CA ILE A 481 -3.87 34.97 4.59
C ILE A 481 -2.41 35.17 4.19
N LEU A 482 -1.95 36.42 4.20
CA LEU A 482 -0.55 36.77 3.99
C LEU A 482 0.31 36.15 5.11
N GLN A 483 1.33 35.39 4.71
CA GLN A 483 2.26 34.78 5.64
C GLN A 483 3.24 35.84 6.17
N LYS A 484 3.14 36.16 7.46
CA LYS A 484 4.06 37.10 8.12
C LYS A 484 5.43 36.46 8.28
N SER A 485 6.49 37.18 7.91
CA SER A 485 7.86 36.78 8.23
C SER A 485 8.10 36.97 9.71
N HIS A 486 8.80 36.02 10.33
CA HIS A 486 9.19 36.10 11.73
C HIS A 486 10.69 35.83 11.81
N GLU A 487 11.36 36.52 12.73
CA GLU A 487 12.74 36.22 13.09
C GLU A 487 12.78 35.47 14.42
N THR A 488 13.87 34.74 14.65
CA THR A 488 14.26 34.16 15.95
C THR A 488 13.23 33.25 16.66
N LYS A 489 12.33 32.58 15.93
CA LYS A 489 11.44 31.59 16.55
C LYS A 489 12.15 30.29 16.87
N SER A 490 11.71 29.64 17.94
CA SER A 490 12.19 28.33 18.37
C SER A 490 11.15 27.23 18.10
N PRO A 491 11.53 25.93 18.13
CA PRO A 491 10.57 24.83 18.07
C PRO A 491 9.47 24.90 19.14
N ARG A 492 9.77 25.48 20.32
CA ARG A 492 8.80 25.70 21.39
C ARG A 492 7.66 26.63 20.97
N ASP A 493 7.98 27.68 20.22
CA ASP A 493 6.99 28.65 19.73
C ASP A 493 6.09 28.00 18.67
N VAL A 494 6.68 27.24 17.75
CA VAL A 494 5.94 26.48 16.73
C VAL A 494 5.01 25.46 17.36
N PHE A 495 5.47 24.75 18.41
CA PHE A 495 4.66 23.79 19.14
C PHE A 495 3.47 24.46 19.84
N LYS A 496 3.66 25.65 20.45
CA LYS A 496 2.57 26.44 21.03
C LYS A 496 1.52 26.83 19.98
N GLN A 497 1.95 27.24 18.79
CA GLN A 497 1.03 27.54 17.68
C GLN A 497 0.29 26.28 17.18
N SER A 498 0.96 25.14 17.17
CA SER A 498 0.35 23.86 16.80
C SER A 498 -0.76 23.47 17.78
N LEU A 499 -0.55 23.67 19.08
CA LEU A 499 -1.59 23.45 20.10
C LEU A 499 -2.80 24.37 19.90
N LEU A 500 -2.57 25.64 19.54
CA LEU A 500 -3.66 26.58 19.22
C LEU A 500 -4.46 26.11 17.99
N LEU A 501 -3.77 25.64 16.95
CA LEU A 501 -4.41 25.11 15.74
C LEU A 501 -5.28 23.90 16.05
N MET A 502 -4.79 22.98 16.88
CA MET A 502 -5.57 21.83 17.31
C MET A 502 -6.86 22.24 18.03
N LYS A 503 -6.80 23.23 18.94
CA LYS A 503 -8.00 23.75 19.62
C LYS A 503 -9.01 24.36 18.64
N ARG A 504 -8.54 25.09 17.62
CA ARG A 504 -9.41 25.64 16.56
C ARG A 504 -10.05 24.52 15.75
N LEU A 505 -9.32 23.47 15.41
CA LEU A 505 -9.87 22.30 14.72
C LEU A 505 -10.88 21.53 15.57
N ASP A 506 -10.67 21.41 16.88
CA ASP A 506 -11.66 20.83 17.79
C ASP A 506 -12.94 21.67 17.88
N ALA A 507 -12.83 23.00 17.76
CA ALA A 507 -14.01 23.86 17.63
C ALA A 507 -14.73 23.66 16.28
N ILE A 508 -13.99 23.56 15.17
CA ILE A 508 -14.56 23.29 13.84
C ILE A 508 -15.28 21.94 13.84
N LYS A 509 -14.69 20.88 14.42
CA LYS A 509 -15.34 19.57 14.55
C LYS A 509 -16.67 19.67 15.31
N ARG A 510 -16.68 20.38 16.45
CA ARG A 510 -17.89 20.57 17.27
C ARG A 510 -18.96 21.36 16.53
N ARG A 511 -18.59 22.46 15.84
CA ARG A 511 -19.51 23.26 15.02
C ARG A 511 -20.10 22.45 13.87
N GLY A 512 -19.29 21.59 13.23
CA GLY A 512 -19.73 20.66 12.19
C GLY A 512 -20.46 19.40 12.66
N ASN A 513 -20.77 19.29 13.96
CA ASN A 513 -21.37 18.11 14.58
C ASN A 513 -20.60 16.79 14.35
N LEU A 514 -19.28 16.87 14.13
CA LEU A 514 -18.44 15.69 14.02
C LEU A 514 -18.13 15.14 15.42
N GLN A 515 -18.82 14.07 15.80
CA GLN A 515 -18.58 13.35 17.06
C GLN A 515 -17.24 12.61 17.01
N SER A 516 -16.16 13.26 17.43
CA SER A 516 -14.82 12.67 17.57
C SER A 516 -14.25 13.04 18.95
N PRO A 517 -13.55 12.12 19.64
CA PRO A 517 -12.89 12.45 20.90
C PRO A 517 -11.96 13.68 20.76
N SER A 518 -11.88 14.48 21.82
CA SER A 518 -10.86 15.53 21.90
C SER A 518 -9.50 14.88 22.05
N ILE A 519 -8.55 15.21 21.16
CA ILE A 519 -7.22 14.60 21.16
C ILE A 519 -6.24 15.57 21.81
N THR A 520 -5.62 15.16 22.91
CA THR A 520 -4.57 15.94 23.57
C THR A 520 -3.21 15.62 22.95
N ILE A 521 -2.56 16.63 22.38
CA ILE A 521 -1.19 16.51 21.89
C ILE A 521 -0.23 16.47 23.11
N PRO A 522 0.55 15.40 23.30
CA PRO A 522 1.46 15.29 24.43
C PRO A 522 2.62 16.26 24.28
N LYS A 523 3.05 16.86 25.39
CA LYS A 523 4.12 17.85 25.45
C LYS A 523 5.40 17.22 25.99
N ASP A 524 6.46 17.20 25.18
CA ASP A 524 7.78 16.79 25.64
C ASP A 524 8.37 17.81 26.61
N LYS A 525 9.25 17.36 27.52
CA LYS A 525 9.99 18.24 28.45
C LYS A 525 10.85 19.26 27.69
N ILE A 526 11.53 18.79 26.64
CA ILE A 526 12.32 19.61 25.72
C ILE A 526 11.64 19.52 24.36
N ILE A 527 11.16 20.65 23.87
CA ILE A 527 10.50 20.72 22.56
C ILE A 527 11.57 20.81 21.48
N THR A 528 11.64 19.79 20.63
CA THR A 528 12.53 19.75 19.47
C THR A 528 11.72 19.82 18.17
N PRO A 529 12.36 19.93 16.99
CA PRO A 529 11.65 19.79 15.73
C PRO A 529 10.87 18.47 15.62
N ASN A 530 11.34 17.37 16.24
CA ASN A 530 10.61 16.10 16.30
C ASN A 530 9.28 16.23 17.10
N SER A 531 9.30 16.95 18.22
CA SER A 531 8.08 17.24 18.99
C SER A 531 7.05 18.02 18.16
N VAL A 532 7.51 19.03 17.41
CA VAL A 532 6.67 19.81 16.48
C VAL A 532 6.13 18.93 15.36
N TYR A 533 6.98 18.11 14.75
CA TYR A 533 6.60 17.21 13.66
C TYR A 533 5.51 16.22 14.09
N ASN A 534 5.67 15.62 15.28
CA ASN A 534 4.67 14.73 15.86
C ASN A 534 3.33 15.45 16.13
N ALA A 535 3.37 16.68 16.66
CA ALA A 535 2.16 17.49 16.85
C ALA A 535 1.45 17.77 15.51
N LEU A 536 2.21 18.18 14.49
CA LEU A 536 1.70 18.42 13.14
C LEU A 536 1.13 17.14 12.51
N ARG A 537 1.70 15.96 12.76
CA ARG A 537 1.14 14.69 12.28
C ARG A 537 -0.24 14.37 12.88
N ILE A 538 -0.43 14.64 14.16
CA ILE A 538 -1.75 14.50 14.80
C ILE A 538 -2.74 15.53 14.23
N ILE A 539 -2.30 16.78 14.03
CA ILE A 539 -3.11 17.82 13.37
C ILE A 539 -3.51 17.38 11.97
N GLY A 540 -2.57 16.89 11.16
CA GLY A 540 -2.83 16.35 9.82
C GLY A 540 -3.85 15.21 9.83
N GLY A 541 -3.79 14.32 10.81
CA GLY A 541 -4.81 13.28 11.01
C GLY A 541 -6.21 13.85 11.27
N THR A 542 -6.29 14.90 12.10
CA THR A 542 -7.55 15.59 12.41
C THR A 542 -8.12 16.32 11.20
N ILE A 543 -7.27 16.88 10.36
CA ILE A 543 -7.69 17.50 9.09
C ILE A 543 -8.19 16.46 8.11
N SER A 544 -7.49 15.31 8.00
CA SER A 544 -7.98 14.19 7.20
C SER A 544 -9.34 13.69 7.70
N GLU A 545 -9.60 13.64 9.01
CA GLU A 545 -10.95 13.32 9.52
C GLU A 545 -12.02 14.29 9.03
N LEU A 546 -11.73 15.60 9.06
CA LEU A 546 -12.64 16.64 8.56
C LEU A 546 -12.87 16.49 7.05
N HIS A 547 -11.80 16.26 6.26
CA HIS A 547 -11.93 16.01 4.82
C HIS A 547 -12.76 14.77 4.51
N ILE A 548 -12.59 13.69 5.28
CA ILE A 548 -13.40 12.48 5.13
C ILE A 548 -14.86 12.75 5.46
N TYR A 549 -15.13 13.54 6.51
CA TYR A 549 -16.48 13.85 6.94
C TYR A 549 -17.23 14.72 5.92
N TYR A 550 -16.54 15.68 5.30
CA TYR A 550 -17.10 16.59 4.28
C TYR A 550 -16.89 16.13 2.83
N ASP A 551 -16.36 14.92 2.63
CA ASP A 551 -16.02 14.34 1.31
C ASP A 551 -15.17 15.26 0.41
N ILE A 552 -14.12 15.86 0.99
CA ILE A 552 -13.21 16.77 0.30
C ILE A 552 -12.08 15.96 -0.36
N GLU A 553 -12.11 15.87 -1.69
CA GLU A 553 -11.03 15.30 -2.49
C GLU A 553 -10.11 16.40 -3.04
N HIS A 554 -8.80 16.23 -2.86
CA HIS A 554 -7.79 17.08 -3.48
C HIS A 554 -6.46 16.34 -3.65
N ASN A 555 -5.68 16.77 -4.64
CA ASN A 555 -4.34 16.25 -4.88
C ASN A 555 -3.28 17.22 -4.36
N ASN A 556 -2.43 16.72 -3.47
CA ASN A 556 -1.33 17.48 -2.92
C ASN A 556 -0.08 17.34 -3.77
N ASN A 557 0.17 18.33 -4.63
CA ASN A 557 1.51 18.58 -5.13
C ASN A 557 2.27 19.41 -4.10
N ASN A 558 3.40 18.89 -3.62
CA ASN A 558 4.31 19.60 -2.72
C ASN A 558 5.45 20.20 -3.53
N ASN A 559 5.80 21.45 -3.23
CA ASN A 559 7.03 22.07 -3.71
C ASN A 559 8.14 21.80 -2.69
N ASN A 560 9.28 21.31 -3.15
CA ASN A 560 10.45 21.11 -2.30
C ASN A 560 11.19 22.44 -2.13
N ASN A 561 11.00 23.07 -0.98
CA ASN A 561 11.80 24.23 -0.57
C ASN A 561 12.85 23.77 0.44
N ASN A 562 14.12 24.10 0.18
CA ASN A 562 15.23 23.84 1.09
C ASN A 562 15.48 25.05 2.01
N ASN A 563 16.34 24.87 3.02
CA ASN A 563 16.90 25.94 3.88
C ASN A 563 15.86 26.72 4.70
N LYS A 564 14.90 26.00 5.27
CA LYS A 564 13.88 26.49 6.20
C LYS A 564 14.37 26.41 7.64
N THR A 565 13.85 27.34 8.42
CA THR A 565 14.12 27.55 9.84
C THR A 565 12.85 27.31 10.66
N PRO A 566 12.94 27.19 12.00
CA PRO A 566 11.74 27.15 12.83
C PRO A 566 10.83 28.38 12.66
N SER A 567 11.37 29.55 12.32
CA SER A 567 10.58 30.74 12.00
C SER A 567 9.71 30.56 10.76
N ASP A 568 10.25 29.95 9.70
CA ASP A 568 9.46 29.63 8.50
C ASP A 568 8.29 28.70 8.84
N VAL A 569 8.55 27.68 9.69
CA VAL A 569 7.51 26.75 10.14
C VAL A 569 6.47 27.50 10.98
N TYR A 570 6.90 28.35 11.91
CA TYR A 570 6.02 29.19 12.74
C TYR A 570 5.07 30.02 11.86
N SER A 571 5.62 30.74 10.88
CA SER A 571 4.84 31.56 9.94
C SER A 571 3.76 30.76 9.19
N VAL A 572 4.09 29.55 8.74
CA VAL A 572 3.11 28.67 8.08
C VAL A 572 2.01 28.25 9.04
N VAL A 573 2.36 27.79 10.24
CA VAL A 573 1.38 27.33 11.24
C VAL A 573 0.51 28.49 11.73
N GLU A 574 1.06 29.69 11.92
CA GLU A 574 0.31 30.90 12.28
C GLU A 574 -0.68 31.29 11.19
N SER A 575 -0.27 31.34 9.92
CA SER A 575 -1.21 31.62 8.83
C SER A 575 -2.30 30.54 8.70
N THR A 576 -1.96 29.27 8.99
CA THR A 576 -2.93 28.17 9.02
C THR A 576 -3.94 28.34 10.16
N ASN A 577 -3.47 28.78 11.32
CA ASN A 577 -4.30 29.17 12.45
C ASN A 577 -5.31 30.22 12.03
N GLU A 578 -4.88 31.31 11.38
CA GLU A 578 -5.78 32.38 10.95
C GLU A 578 -6.83 31.90 9.94
N ILE A 579 -6.46 31.03 8.98
CA ILE A 579 -7.45 30.41 8.10
C ILE A 579 -8.49 29.61 8.90
N ALA A 580 -8.05 28.80 9.88
CA ALA A 580 -8.96 28.03 10.73
C ALA A 580 -9.85 28.92 11.63
N LYS A 581 -9.38 30.11 12.00
CA LYS A 581 -10.17 31.11 12.73
C LYS A 581 -11.24 31.72 11.85
N GLU A 582 -10.91 32.10 10.62
CA GLU A 582 -11.89 32.63 9.66
C GLU A 582 -13.01 31.62 9.40
N ILE A 583 -12.74 30.31 9.32
CA ILE A 583 -13.79 29.26 9.23
C ILE A 583 -14.77 29.37 10.42
N LEU A 584 -14.26 29.61 11.62
CA LEU A 584 -15.07 29.70 12.84
C LEU A 584 -15.85 31.01 12.96
N GLU A 585 -15.38 32.09 12.35
CA GLU A 585 -16.04 33.40 12.36
C GLU A 585 -17.02 33.57 11.19
N ASP A 586 -16.89 32.76 10.14
CA ASP A 586 -17.78 32.80 8.99
C ASP A 586 -19.20 32.38 9.37
N SER A 587 -20.18 33.25 9.15
CA SER A 587 -21.59 33.00 9.44
C SER A 587 -22.23 32.01 8.45
N SER A 588 -21.68 31.86 7.24
CA SER A 588 -22.21 30.92 6.24
C SER A 588 -22.05 29.45 6.65
N TYR A 589 -21.17 29.18 7.62
CA TYR A 589 -20.92 27.85 8.16
C TYR A 589 -22.01 27.38 9.17
N GLU A 590 -23.13 28.11 9.34
CA GLU A 590 -24.28 27.70 10.17
C GLU A 590 -25.41 26.96 9.42
N ASN A 591 -25.33 26.81 8.11
CA ASN A 591 -26.29 26.05 7.29
C ASN A 591 -25.71 24.72 6.83
#